data_AF-A0A1R3RRB5-F1
#
_entry.id   AF-A0A1R3RRB5-F1
#
_cell.length_a   1.000
_cell.length_b   1.000
_cell.length_c   1.000
_cell.angle_alpha   90.00
_cell.angle_beta   90.00
_cell.angle_gamma   90.00
#
_symmetry.space_group_name_H-M   'P 1'
#
loop_
_entity.id
_entity.type
_entity.pdbx_description
1 polymer ?
#
loop_
_entity_poly.entity_id
_entity_poly.type
_entity_poly.pdbx_seq_one_letter_code
_entity_poly.pdbx_strand_id
1 'polypeptide(L)'
;MPISLSVLVFRGDPVDSMEYCHAGIYLEYGDGKQSTMHIVGAPRVFHFEEEVERDLAKSDRLERQILVTTLHKSFSRAMIQGVCSKTRVKNDGSEWNCQHWVGDVLTELMKLEVLIKDREDIKCLMKEQKEIECRMKKQRKIEGPTSDQKKVECLTKEQREIECLPNGQVKLKCLTKEQRMEAIDRMTTAISEAKDEKHLCVTMSGWT
;
A
#
# COMPACT_ATOMS: atom_id res chain seq x y z
N MET A 1 -10.47 5.58 5.93
CA MET A 1 -9.49 6.04 6.93
C MET A 1 -8.10 5.67 6.43
N PRO A 2 -7.06 6.47 6.66
CA PRO A 2 -5.71 6.12 6.24
C PRO A 2 -5.23 4.87 7.00
N ILE A 3 -4.45 4.03 6.31
CA ILE A 3 -3.77 2.87 6.91
C ILE A 3 -2.30 3.03 6.59
N SER A 4 -1.46 3.17 7.61
CA SER A 4 -0.01 3.25 7.46
C SER A 4 0.56 1.84 7.43
N LEU A 5 1.40 1.56 6.44
CA LEU A 5 2.08 0.29 6.23
C LEU A 5 3.58 0.48 6.51
N SER A 6 4.10 -0.29 7.46
CA SER A 6 5.52 -0.34 7.80
C SER A 6 6.06 -1.77 7.72
N VAL A 7 7.36 -1.88 7.50
CA VAL A 7 8.12 -3.12 7.74
C VAL A 7 8.78 -3.01 9.11
N LEU A 8 8.61 -4.02 9.94
CA LEU A 8 9.35 -4.17 11.18
C LEU A 8 10.57 -5.05 10.92
N VAL A 9 11.72 -4.62 11.44
CA VAL A 9 12.97 -5.39 11.44
C VAL A 9 13.36 -5.61 12.89
N PHE A 10 13.47 -6.88 13.27
CA PHE A 10 13.91 -7.32 14.57
C PHE A 10 15.29 -7.96 14.45
N ARG A 11 16.12 -7.73 15.47
CA ARG A 11 17.46 -8.30 15.55
C ARG A 11 17.44 -9.83 15.51
N GLY A 12 18.42 -10.44 14.85
CA GLY A 12 18.63 -11.88 14.91
C GLY A 12 19.07 -12.37 16.30
N ASP A 13 18.72 -13.61 16.63
CA ASP A 13 19.06 -14.29 17.90
C ASP A 13 19.17 -15.79 17.61
N PRO A 14 20.27 -16.48 17.99
CA PRO A 14 21.38 -16.02 18.84
C PRO A 14 22.42 -15.14 18.15
N VAL A 15 22.40 -15.07 16.82
CA VAL A 15 23.37 -14.30 16.04
C VAL A 15 22.63 -13.21 15.28
N ASP A 16 23.10 -11.99 15.42
CA ASP A 16 22.63 -10.86 14.63
C ASP A 16 23.26 -10.88 13.24
N SER A 17 22.73 -11.75 12.38
CA SER A 17 23.09 -11.84 10.97
C SER A 17 21.84 -11.75 10.10
N MET A 18 22.03 -11.34 8.84
CA MET A 18 20.92 -11.16 7.88
C MET A 18 20.00 -12.38 7.77
N GLU A 19 20.51 -13.60 7.94
CA GLU A 19 19.73 -14.83 7.85
C GLU A 19 18.83 -15.08 9.07
N TYR A 20 19.16 -14.52 10.23
CA TYR A 20 18.41 -14.68 11.48
C TYR A 20 17.58 -13.45 11.86
N CYS A 21 17.75 -12.31 11.18
CA CYS A 21 16.89 -11.14 11.39
C CYS A 21 15.43 -11.49 11.06
N HIS A 22 14.54 -11.19 12.01
CA HIS A 22 13.12 -11.41 11.83
C HIS A 22 12.46 -10.17 11.23
N ALA A 23 11.56 -10.37 10.27
CA ALA A 23 10.87 -9.28 9.58
C ALA A 23 9.36 -9.52 9.55
N GLY A 24 8.60 -8.44 9.64
CA GLY A 24 7.14 -8.47 9.64
C GLY A 24 6.53 -7.24 9.01
N ILE A 25 5.24 -7.33 8.73
CA ILE A 25 4.40 -6.22 8.29
C ILE A 25 3.72 -5.63 9.51
N TYR A 26 3.74 -4.31 9.63
CA TYR A 26 3.02 -3.57 10.65
C TYR A 26 2.04 -2.60 10.02
N LEU A 27 0.84 -2.56 10.58
CA LEU A 27 -0.26 -1.73 10.14
C LEU A 27 -0.74 -0.88 11.29
N GLU A 28 -0.82 0.42 11.05
CA GLU A 28 -1.51 1.36 11.93
C GLU A 28 -2.76 1.86 11.23
N TYR A 29 -3.92 1.61 11.85
CA TYR A 29 -5.21 2.03 11.34
C TYR A 29 -5.57 3.41 11.90
N GLY A 30 -6.32 4.20 11.15
CA GLY A 30 -6.72 5.55 11.57
C GLY A 30 -7.60 5.63 12.84
N ASP A 31 -8.02 4.49 13.41
CA ASP A 31 -8.68 4.41 14.73
C ASP A 31 -7.69 4.16 15.89
N GLY A 32 -6.38 4.20 15.61
CA GLY A 32 -5.32 3.94 16.57
C GLY A 32 -5.03 2.46 16.81
N LYS A 33 -5.80 1.54 16.20
CA LYS A 33 -5.52 0.12 16.30
C LYS A 33 -4.30 -0.25 15.48
N GLN A 34 -3.63 -1.30 15.91
CA GLN A 34 -2.39 -1.77 15.31
C GLN A 34 -2.48 -3.28 15.06
N SER A 35 -1.80 -3.74 14.02
CA SER A 35 -1.66 -5.17 13.73
C SER A 35 -0.27 -5.45 13.18
N THR A 36 0.38 -6.46 13.75
CA THR A 36 1.65 -7.00 13.26
C THR A 36 1.37 -8.36 12.63
N MET A 37 1.79 -8.55 11.39
CA MET A 37 1.60 -9.77 10.61
C MET A 37 2.95 -10.28 10.13
N HIS A 38 3.25 -11.53 10.39
CA HIS A 38 4.55 -12.11 10.08
C HIS A 38 4.43 -13.62 9.93
N ILE A 39 5.54 -14.26 9.53
CA ILE A 39 5.67 -15.70 9.66
C ILE A 39 6.62 -16.01 10.82
N VAL A 40 6.35 -17.09 11.54
CA VAL A 40 7.23 -17.57 12.61
C VAL A 40 7.54 -19.04 12.38
N GLY A 41 8.53 -19.54 13.11
CA GLY A 41 9.00 -20.91 13.01
C GLY A 41 10.43 -20.98 12.49
N ALA A 42 10.89 -22.20 12.26
CA ALA A 42 12.21 -22.50 11.72
C ALA A 42 12.12 -22.78 10.20
N PRO A 43 13.26 -22.79 9.48
CA PRO A 43 13.30 -23.18 8.08
C PRO A 43 12.54 -24.49 7.83
N ARG A 44 11.71 -24.51 6.78
CA ARG A 44 10.80 -25.63 6.39
C ARG A 44 9.57 -25.85 7.28
N VAL A 45 9.39 -25.07 8.36
CA VAL A 45 8.24 -25.20 9.27
C VAL A 45 7.66 -23.83 9.64
N PHE A 46 7.72 -22.88 8.72
CA PHE A 46 7.12 -21.56 8.93
C PHE A 46 5.58 -21.63 8.87
N HIS A 47 4.93 -20.79 9.66
CA HIS A 47 3.48 -20.51 9.57
C HIS A 47 3.20 -19.03 9.80
N PHE A 48 2.05 -18.57 9.28
CA PHE A 48 1.59 -17.20 9.39
C PHE A 48 0.97 -16.91 10.76
N GLU A 49 1.28 -15.74 11.32
CA GLU A 49 0.68 -15.22 12.55
C GLU A 49 0.29 -13.74 12.41
N GLU A 50 -0.78 -13.35 13.10
CA GLU A 50 -1.20 -11.97 13.30
C GLU A 50 -1.28 -11.67 14.79
N GLU A 51 -0.55 -10.65 15.24
CA GLU A 51 -0.62 -10.10 16.57
C GLU A 51 -1.32 -8.74 16.54
N VAL A 52 -2.46 -8.64 17.21
CA VAL A 52 -3.27 -7.41 17.28
C VAL A 52 -2.85 -6.61 18.50
N GLU A 53 -2.67 -5.30 18.33
CA GLU A 53 -2.33 -4.37 19.41
C GLU A 53 -1.03 -4.74 20.16
N ARG A 54 -0.06 -5.30 19.42
CA ARG A 54 1.29 -5.55 19.92
C ARG A 54 1.96 -4.24 20.32
N ASP A 55 2.40 -4.16 21.56
CA ASP A 55 3.20 -3.05 22.07
C ASP A 55 4.65 -3.16 21.58
N LEU A 56 4.97 -2.43 20.51
CA LEU A 56 6.31 -2.40 19.92
C LEU A 56 7.37 -1.80 20.85
N ALA A 57 6.99 -0.92 21.78
CA ALA A 57 7.92 -0.28 22.71
C ALA A 57 8.47 -1.25 23.76
N LYS A 58 7.80 -2.38 23.97
CA LYS A 58 8.26 -3.46 24.87
C LYS A 58 9.26 -4.42 24.23
N SER A 59 9.45 -4.34 22.91
CA SER A 59 10.36 -5.22 22.20
C SER A 59 11.78 -4.66 22.22
N ASP A 60 12.63 -5.18 23.09
CA ASP A 60 14.08 -4.91 23.15
C ASP A 60 14.83 -5.28 21.85
N ARG A 61 14.25 -6.17 21.06
CA ARG A 61 14.78 -6.63 19.77
C ARG A 61 14.29 -5.83 18.56
N LEU A 62 13.33 -4.92 18.72
CA LEU A 62 12.88 -4.11 17.59
C LEU A 62 14.00 -3.16 17.23
N GLU A 63 14.58 -3.36 16.05
CA GLU A 63 15.69 -2.55 15.57
C GLU A 63 15.14 -1.35 14.81
N ARG A 64 14.24 -1.58 13.84
CA ARG A 64 13.63 -0.51 13.04
C ARG A 64 12.18 -0.77 12.68
N GLN A 65 11.41 0.32 12.62
CA GLN A 65 10.12 0.41 11.96
C GLN A 65 10.26 1.30 10.72
N ILE A 66 10.19 0.70 9.54
CA ILE A 66 10.40 1.41 8.27
C ILE A 66 9.04 1.69 7.65
N LEU A 67 8.61 2.95 7.65
CA LEU A 67 7.39 3.36 6.93
C LEU A 67 7.58 3.14 5.42
N VAL A 68 6.72 2.30 4.84
CA VAL A 68 6.71 2.02 3.40
C VAL A 68 5.79 3.00 2.69
N THR A 69 4.52 3.08 3.12
CA THR A 69 3.51 3.94 2.50
C THR A 69 2.28 4.10 3.38
N THR A 70 1.39 5.01 2.97
CA THR A 70 -0.01 5.03 3.41
C THR A 70 -0.87 4.44 2.31
N LEU A 71 -1.61 3.36 2.62
CA LEU A 71 -2.44 2.65 1.66
C LEU A 71 -3.65 3.49 1.23
N HIS A 72 -4.12 3.22 0.00
CA HIS A 72 -5.32 3.86 -0.53
C HIS A 72 -6.54 3.65 0.39
N LYS A 73 -7.38 4.68 0.53
CA LYS A 73 -8.53 4.71 1.46
C LYS A 73 -9.55 3.56 1.31
N SER A 74 -9.53 2.88 0.16
CA SER A 74 -10.43 1.77 -0.17
C SER A 74 -9.90 0.42 0.33
N PHE A 75 -8.66 0.36 0.84
CA PHE A 75 -8.20 -0.81 1.60
C PHE A 75 -8.95 -0.92 2.92
N SER A 76 -9.35 -2.14 3.25
CA SER A 76 -9.87 -2.51 4.56
C SER A 76 -8.90 -3.42 5.29
N ARG A 77 -9.01 -3.47 6.62
CA ARG A 77 -8.24 -4.42 7.45
C ARG A 77 -8.37 -5.87 6.95
N ALA A 78 -9.59 -6.30 6.65
CA ALA A 78 -9.86 -7.65 6.16
C ALA A 78 -9.22 -7.94 4.80
N MET A 79 -9.14 -6.94 3.90
CA MET A 79 -8.43 -7.10 2.62
C MET A 79 -6.93 -7.33 2.87
N ILE A 80 -6.31 -6.51 3.72
CA ILE A 80 -4.87 -6.60 3.98
C ILE A 80 -4.54 -7.92 4.68
N GLN A 81 -5.28 -8.27 5.73
CA GLN A 81 -5.17 -9.56 6.40
C GLN A 81 -5.36 -10.72 5.42
N GLY A 82 -6.35 -10.62 4.54
CA GLY A 82 -6.63 -11.62 3.51
C GLY A 82 -5.48 -11.78 2.52
N VAL A 83 -4.74 -10.71 2.20
CA VAL A 83 -3.51 -10.80 1.41
C VAL A 83 -2.41 -11.48 2.22
N CYS A 84 -2.09 -10.97 3.40
CA CYS A 84 -1.00 -11.50 4.22
C CYS A 84 -1.15 -13.00 4.53
N SER A 85 -2.35 -13.42 4.95
CA SER A 85 -2.65 -14.82 5.28
C SER A 85 -2.65 -15.77 4.08
N LYS A 86 -2.92 -15.26 2.86
CA LYS A 86 -2.91 -16.05 1.63
C LYS A 86 -1.57 -16.03 0.91
N THR A 87 -0.68 -15.10 1.26
CA THR A 87 0.69 -15.09 0.73
C THR A 87 1.36 -16.41 1.07
N ARG A 88 1.86 -17.10 0.06
CA ARG A 88 2.39 -18.45 0.19
C ARG A 88 3.57 -18.48 1.17
N VAL A 89 3.47 -19.35 2.17
CA VAL A 89 4.58 -19.72 3.03
C VAL A 89 5.32 -20.90 2.40
N LYS A 90 6.59 -20.71 2.01
CA LYS A 90 7.36 -21.71 1.28
C LYS A 90 8.25 -22.49 2.25
N ASN A 91 7.84 -23.74 2.49
CA ASN A 91 8.53 -24.65 3.41
C ASN A 91 9.31 -25.76 2.67
N ASP A 92 9.49 -25.62 1.36
CA ASP A 92 10.16 -26.60 0.48
C ASP A 92 11.70 -26.47 0.50
N GLY A 93 12.25 -25.31 0.87
CA GLY A 93 13.69 -25.04 0.95
C GLY A 93 14.13 -24.39 2.27
N SER A 94 15.44 -24.28 2.50
CA SER A 94 16.02 -23.64 3.68
C SER A 94 16.38 -22.16 3.48
N GLU A 95 16.44 -21.67 2.24
CA GLU A 95 16.86 -20.30 1.92
C GLU A 95 15.73 -19.28 2.03
N TRP A 96 14.48 -19.72 1.96
CA TRP A 96 13.31 -18.86 2.06
C TRP A 96 12.95 -18.61 3.53
N ASN A 97 12.65 -17.36 3.89
CA ASN A 97 12.43 -16.92 5.26
C ASN A 97 11.42 -15.75 5.34
N CYS A 98 11.28 -15.14 6.52
CA CYS A 98 10.34 -14.04 6.77
C CYS A 98 10.58 -12.79 5.91
N GLN A 99 11.82 -12.50 5.52
CA GLN A 99 12.12 -11.36 4.65
C GLN A 99 11.59 -11.58 3.24
N HIS A 100 11.69 -12.81 2.74
CA HIS A 100 11.12 -13.19 1.45
C HIS A 100 9.58 -13.09 1.48
N TRP A 101 8.96 -13.55 2.56
CA TRP A 101 7.51 -13.41 2.74
C TRP A 101 7.06 -11.95 2.78
N VAL A 102 7.79 -11.07 3.50
CA VAL A 102 7.53 -9.62 3.50
C VAL A 102 7.59 -9.07 2.07
N GLY A 103 8.60 -9.44 1.29
CA GLY A 103 8.73 -9.04 -0.11
C GLY A 103 7.56 -9.50 -1.00
N ASP A 104 7.09 -10.73 -0.80
CA ASP A 104 5.93 -11.30 -1.50
C ASP A 104 4.63 -10.57 -1.11
N VAL A 105 4.40 -10.31 0.19
CA VAL A 105 3.23 -9.54 0.68
C VAL A 105 3.20 -8.12 0.11
N LEU A 106 4.33 -7.40 0.16
CA LEU A 106 4.41 -6.04 -0.39
C LEU A 106 4.07 -6.04 -1.88
N THR A 107 4.54 -7.04 -2.62
CA THR A 107 4.23 -7.20 -4.05
C THR A 107 2.74 -7.39 -4.29
N GLU A 108 2.07 -8.25 -3.51
CA GLU A 108 0.63 -8.49 -3.66
C GLU A 108 -0.23 -7.29 -3.24
N LEU A 109 0.13 -6.60 -2.16
CA LEU A 109 -0.55 -5.37 -1.73
C LEU A 109 -0.44 -4.26 -2.79
N MET A 110 0.74 -4.10 -3.38
CA MET A 110 0.96 -3.12 -4.45
C MET A 110 0.12 -3.43 -5.70
N LYS A 111 0.03 -4.71 -6.11
CA LYS A 111 -0.84 -5.12 -7.22
C LYS A 111 -2.30 -4.76 -6.94
N LEU A 112 -2.79 -5.07 -5.75
CA LEU A 112 -4.15 -4.74 -5.33
C LEU A 112 -4.40 -3.24 -5.32
N GLU A 113 -3.42 -2.44 -4.90
CA GLU A 113 -3.56 -0.99 -4.88
C GLU A 113 -3.72 -0.40 -6.29
N VAL A 114 -2.97 -0.90 -7.28
CA VAL A 114 -3.13 -0.50 -8.68
C VAL A 114 -4.53 -0.85 -9.18
N LEU A 115 -4.99 -2.09 -8.95
CA LEU A 115 -6.31 -2.54 -9.39
C LEU A 115 -7.47 -1.73 -8.78
N ILE A 116 -7.32 -1.32 -7.51
CA ILE A 116 -8.31 -0.49 -6.83
C ILE A 116 -8.39 0.90 -7.46
N LYS A 117 -7.24 1.51 -7.78
CA LYS A 117 -7.17 2.82 -8.42
C LYS A 117 -7.80 2.79 -9.82
N ASP A 118 -7.43 1.81 -10.64
CA ASP A 118 -7.98 1.64 -11.99
C ASP A 118 -9.52 1.49 -11.96
N ARG A 119 -10.05 0.78 -10.96
CA ARG A 119 -11.50 0.61 -10.79
C ARG A 119 -12.21 1.93 -10.45
N GLU A 120 -11.60 2.79 -9.65
CA GLU A 120 -12.17 4.09 -9.30
C GLU A 120 -12.14 5.06 -10.48
N ASP A 121 -11.06 5.06 -11.26
CA ASP A 121 -10.93 5.86 -12.47
C ASP A 121 -11.99 5.47 -13.51
N ILE A 122 -12.18 4.16 -13.75
CA ILE A 122 -13.24 3.65 -14.64
C ILE A 122 -14.63 4.09 -14.13
N LYS A 123 -14.88 4.03 -12.82
CA LYS A 123 -16.16 4.45 -12.24
C LYS A 123 -16.41 5.95 -12.46
N CYS A 124 -15.37 6.78 -12.40
CA CYS A 124 -15.46 8.21 -12.67
C CYS A 124 -15.81 8.47 -14.14
N LEU A 125 -15.09 7.82 -15.07
CA LEU A 125 -15.34 7.92 -16.51
C LEU A 125 -16.78 7.49 -16.87
N MET A 126 -17.29 6.41 -16.27
CA MET A 126 -18.67 5.98 -16.49
C MET A 126 -19.71 6.98 -15.98
N LYS A 127 -19.41 7.72 -14.90
CA LYS A 127 -20.30 8.78 -14.39
C LYS A 127 -20.33 9.97 -15.34
N GLU A 128 -19.16 10.40 -15.82
CA GLU A 128 -19.04 11.50 -16.78
C GLU A 128 -19.78 11.18 -18.09
N GLN A 129 -19.66 9.96 -18.60
CA GLN A 129 -20.41 9.54 -19.80
C GLN A 129 -21.92 9.67 -19.63
N LYS A 130 -22.48 9.31 -18.46
CA LYS A 130 -23.92 9.49 -18.16
C LYS A 130 -24.33 10.95 -18.10
N GLU A 131 -23.48 11.82 -17.56
CA GLU A 131 -23.74 13.26 -17.49
C GLU A 131 -23.71 13.90 -18.89
N ILE A 132 -22.77 13.52 -19.74
CA ILE A 132 -22.72 13.92 -21.15
C ILE A 132 -23.97 13.46 -21.89
N GLU A 133 -24.37 12.19 -21.74
CA GLU A 133 -25.58 11.66 -22.37
C GLU A 133 -26.84 12.42 -21.93
N CYS A 134 -26.94 12.75 -20.64
CA CYS A 134 -28.05 13.54 -20.10
C CYS A 134 -28.08 14.96 -20.68
N ARG A 135 -26.92 15.60 -20.87
CA ARG A 135 -26.80 16.92 -21.51
C ARG A 135 -27.23 16.87 -22.98
N MET A 136 -26.78 15.86 -23.74
CA MET A 136 -27.16 15.65 -25.14
C MET A 136 -28.67 15.42 -25.32
N LYS A 137 -29.33 14.70 -24.40
CA LYS A 137 -30.79 14.52 -24.40
C LYS A 137 -31.54 15.82 -24.11
N LYS A 138 -30.99 16.71 -23.28
CA LYS A 138 -31.58 18.00 -22.94
C LYS A 138 -31.49 18.99 -24.11
N GLN A 139 -30.39 19.01 -24.86
CA GLN A 139 -30.25 19.81 -26.09
C GLN A 139 -31.25 19.38 -27.18
N ARG A 140 -31.42 18.09 -27.42
CA ARG A 140 -32.42 17.59 -28.40
C ARG A 140 -33.88 17.97 -28.07
N LYS A 141 -34.21 18.18 -26.79
CA LYS A 141 -35.54 18.66 -26.38
C LYS A 141 -35.75 20.16 -26.63
N ILE A 142 -34.67 20.95 -26.70
CA ILE A 142 -34.71 22.38 -27.00
C ILE A 142 -34.85 22.61 -28.52
N GLU A 143 -34.43 21.63 -29.35
CA GLU A 143 -34.55 21.65 -30.81
C GLU A 143 -35.83 20.97 -31.35
N GLY A 144 -36.83 20.73 -30.50
CA GLY A 144 -38.19 20.38 -30.95
C GLY A 144 -38.83 21.55 -31.71
N PRO A 145 -39.80 21.31 -32.62
CA PRO A 145 -40.21 22.29 -33.61
C PRO A 145 -41.04 23.41 -32.98
N THR A 146 -40.39 24.43 -32.43
CA THR A 146 -41.00 25.74 -32.26
C THR A 146 -40.83 26.50 -33.57
N SER A 147 -41.94 26.61 -34.29
CA SER A 147 -42.20 27.74 -35.18
C SER A 147 -41.76 29.03 -34.50
N ASP A 148 -41.21 29.92 -35.31
CA ASP A 148 -40.90 31.33 -35.01
C ASP A 148 -39.42 31.61 -34.70
N GLN A 149 -38.75 31.99 -35.80
CA GLN A 149 -37.33 32.34 -35.98
C GLN A 149 -36.83 33.57 -35.19
N LYS A 150 -37.21 33.79 -33.93
CA LYS A 150 -36.67 34.92 -33.15
C LYS A 150 -36.32 34.58 -31.71
N LYS A 151 -35.42 33.62 -31.48
CA LYS A 151 -34.63 33.58 -30.22
C LYS A 151 -33.39 32.66 -30.23
N VAL A 152 -32.66 32.54 -31.34
CA VAL A 152 -31.39 31.76 -31.36
C VAL A 152 -30.17 32.69 -31.38
N GLU A 153 -30.25 33.83 -30.69
CA GLU A 153 -29.13 34.77 -30.53
C GLU A 153 -28.82 35.10 -29.06
N CYS A 154 -29.18 34.20 -28.14
CA CYS A 154 -28.87 34.36 -26.71
C CYS A 154 -28.25 33.13 -26.04
N LEU A 155 -27.81 32.11 -26.78
CA LEU A 155 -27.18 30.92 -26.18
C LEU A 155 -25.74 30.63 -26.67
N THR A 156 -25.14 31.54 -27.43
CA THR A 156 -23.73 31.43 -27.87
C THR A 156 -22.74 32.22 -27.00
N LYS A 157 -23.18 32.81 -25.88
CA LYS A 157 -22.31 33.53 -24.94
C LYS A 157 -21.96 32.78 -23.64
N GLU A 158 -22.60 31.66 -23.33
CA GLU A 158 -22.24 30.81 -22.17
C GLU A 158 -21.48 29.52 -22.57
N GLN A 159 -21.09 29.39 -23.85
CA GLN A 159 -20.26 28.27 -24.34
C GLN A 159 -18.75 28.60 -24.39
N ARG A 160 -18.29 29.60 -23.66
CA ARG A 160 -16.86 29.87 -23.48
C ARG A 160 -16.47 29.71 -22.01
N GLU A 161 -16.53 28.48 -21.54
CA GLU A 161 -15.72 27.96 -20.44
C GLU A 161 -15.77 26.42 -20.49
N ILE A 162 -15.46 25.86 -21.66
CA ILE A 162 -14.90 24.50 -21.75
C ILE A 162 -13.53 24.66 -22.39
N GLU A 163 -12.69 25.43 -21.72
CA GLU A 163 -11.24 25.31 -21.88
C GLU A 163 -10.75 24.61 -20.62
N CYS A 164 -10.84 23.28 -20.66
CA CYS A 164 -9.98 22.35 -19.95
C CYS A 164 -9.97 21.04 -20.76
N LEU A 165 -9.45 21.12 -21.99
CA LEU A 165 -8.83 19.97 -22.64
C LEU A 165 -7.60 19.53 -21.80
N PRO A 166 -7.13 18.28 -21.97
CA PRO A 166 -6.78 17.34 -20.92
C PRO A 166 -5.35 17.57 -20.41
N ASN A 167 -5.11 18.70 -19.75
CA ASN A 167 -3.83 18.95 -19.10
C ASN A 167 -3.89 18.58 -17.63
N GLY A 168 -3.96 17.27 -17.43
CA GLY A 168 -3.78 16.63 -16.15
C GLY A 168 -3.17 15.28 -16.41
N GLN A 169 -1.95 15.23 -16.95
CA GLN A 169 -1.02 14.26 -16.41
C GLN A 169 -0.97 14.53 -14.89
N VAL A 170 -1.91 13.96 -14.14
CA VAL A 170 -1.60 13.55 -12.78
C VAL A 170 -0.53 12.53 -13.02
N LYS A 171 0.72 13.00 -12.96
CA LYS A 171 1.90 12.18 -12.84
C LYS A 171 1.67 11.41 -11.56
N LEU A 172 0.96 10.28 -11.70
CA LEU A 172 0.65 9.37 -10.62
C LEU A 172 1.99 9.03 -10.01
N LYS A 173 2.22 9.46 -8.77
CA LYS A 173 3.21 8.82 -7.92
C LYS A 173 2.65 7.44 -7.60
N CYS A 174 2.72 6.54 -8.58
CA CYS A 174 2.99 5.14 -8.28
C CYS A 174 4.22 5.15 -7.38
N LEU A 175 4.25 4.34 -6.32
CA LEU A 175 5.55 3.89 -5.81
C LEU A 175 6.20 3.17 -6.97
N THR A 176 7.13 3.87 -7.64
CA THR A 176 7.76 3.33 -8.84
C THR A 176 8.56 2.10 -8.45
N LYS A 177 9.02 1.31 -9.43
CA LYS A 177 9.95 0.20 -9.15
C LYS A 177 11.11 0.67 -8.26
N GLU A 178 11.55 1.91 -8.44
CA GLU A 178 12.55 2.57 -7.59
C GLU A 178 12.12 2.67 -6.14
N GLN A 179 10.88 3.07 -5.81
CA GLN A 179 10.47 3.23 -4.41
C GLN A 179 10.28 1.87 -3.69
N ARG A 180 9.90 0.81 -4.42
CA ARG A 180 9.95 -0.57 -3.91
C ARG A 180 11.39 -1.00 -3.63
N MET A 181 12.27 -0.76 -4.59
CA MET A 181 13.68 -1.13 -4.50
C MET A 181 14.37 -0.34 -3.39
N GLU A 182 14.00 0.93 -3.20
CA GLU A 182 14.45 1.80 -2.11
C GLU A 182 13.95 1.32 -0.76
N ALA A 183 12.71 0.85 -0.62
CA ALA A 183 12.24 0.27 0.64
C ALA A 183 13.00 -1.03 1.00
N ILE A 184 13.26 -1.88 0.01
CA ILE A 184 14.08 -3.10 0.18
C ILE A 184 15.53 -2.73 0.48
N ASP A 185 16.08 -1.72 -0.18
CA ASP A 185 17.45 -1.23 0.01
C ASP A 185 17.63 -0.59 1.39
N ARG A 186 16.67 0.23 1.84
CA ARG A 186 16.62 0.78 3.20
C ARG A 186 16.49 -0.31 4.25
N MET A 187 15.71 -1.36 3.98
CA MET A 187 15.64 -2.53 4.85
C MET A 187 16.98 -3.27 4.91
N THR A 188 17.62 -3.52 3.77
CA THR A 188 18.91 -4.22 3.67
C THR A 188 20.04 -3.41 4.31
N THR A 189 20.03 -2.10 4.11
CA THR A 189 20.98 -1.14 4.71
C THR A 189 20.77 -1.06 6.21
N ALA A 190 19.53 -0.96 6.69
CA ALA A 190 19.23 -0.99 8.11
C ALA A 190 19.74 -2.26 8.81
N ILE A 191 19.58 -3.42 8.14
CA ILE A 191 20.11 -4.69 8.63
C ILE A 191 21.65 -4.69 8.65
N SER A 192 22.29 -4.04 7.66
CA SER A 192 23.74 -3.96 7.57
C SER A 192 24.35 -2.97 8.56
N GLU A 193 23.74 -1.80 8.78
CA GLU A 193 24.20 -0.77 9.73
C GLU A 193 24.08 -1.24 11.20
N ALA A 194 23.05 -2.03 11.53
CA ALA A 194 22.90 -2.63 12.84
C ALA A 194 24.12 -3.51 13.23
N LYS A 195 24.84 -4.03 12.23
CA LYS A 195 26.08 -4.80 12.39
C LYS A 195 27.28 -3.94 12.80
N ASP A 196 27.38 -2.72 12.28
CA ASP A 196 28.57 -1.88 12.42
C ASP A 196 28.58 -1.12 13.76
N GLU A 197 27.42 -0.76 14.30
CA GLU A 197 27.32 -0.08 15.60
C GLU A 197 27.64 -0.98 16.80
N LYS A 198 27.62 -2.32 16.65
CA LYS A 198 27.72 -3.27 17.77
C LYS A 198 28.97 -4.14 17.80
N HIS A 199 30.00 -3.79 17.02
CA HIS A 199 31.36 -4.21 17.37
C HIS A 199 31.83 -3.64 18.73
N LEU A 200 31.04 -2.77 19.37
CA LEU A 200 31.12 -2.44 20.79
C LEU A 200 29.91 -2.99 21.55
N CYS A 201 30.18 -3.77 22.59
CA CYS A 201 29.26 -4.22 23.64
C CYS A 201 28.55 -5.58 23.44
N VAL A 202 29.33 -6.65 23.62
CA VAL A 202 28.83 -7.94 24.13
C VAL A 202 28.62 -7.79 25.64
N THR A 203 27.40 -7.90 26.15
CA THR A 203 27.14 -8.55 27.45
C THR A 203 25.78 -9.24 27.45
N MET A 204 25.76 -10.38 28.14
CA MET A 204 24.74 -11.42 28.13
C MET A 204 23.49 -11.13 28.98
N SER A 205 22.46 -11.96 28.76
CA SER A 205 21.22 -12.20 29.54
C SER A 205 20.05 -11.27 29.20
N GLY A 206 18.79 -11.72 29.10
CA GLY A 206 18.18 -13.01 29.41
C GLY A 206 16.74 -13.03 28.88
N TRP A 207 16.23 -14.23 28.64
CA TRP A 207 14.93 -14.52 28.05
C TRP A 207 13.83 -14.43 29.11
N THR A 208 12.83 -13.57 28.90
CA THR A 208 11.39 -13.76 29.22
C THR A 208 10.60 -12.59 28.65
#